data_AF-A0AB74ELL5-F1
#
_entry.id   AF-A0AB74ELL5-F1
#
_cell.length_a   1.000
_cell.length_b   1.000
_cell.length_c   1.000
_cell.angle_alpha   90.00
_cell.angle_beta   90.00
_cell.angle_gamma   90.00
#
_symmetry.space_group_name_H-M   'P 1'
#
loop_
_entity.id
_entity.type
_entity.pdbx_description
1 polymer ?
#
loop_
_entity_poly.entity_id
_entity_poly.type
_entity_poly.pdbx_seq_one_letter_code
_entity_poly.pdbx_strand_id
1 'polypeptide(L)'
;MTHYVTFMSQTHNENSRVKIPAVLHLMRLGYDYLSLKNANWDRQTNIFPEIFVDSLCRINPDLPPDDARRLLADIRLELDNEDLGQKFYERLTNQSGGKKLIDFQNFDNNSFHVVTELPCINGDEAFRPDIALLVNGMPLVFIEVKKPNNKGGIGEERERMGKRAKNPKFRRFINITQFMIFSNNMEYDDGATEPAQGAFYASSACGKPVFNYFREEHKLNLTELLDTLSDDLENNVLQDNNLPVIKHSPEFISNKSPDTPTNRILTSLLCRERLAFLLQHGLTYVKASQGSVQKHIMRYPQLFATLAIEKHLSNGGKKGVIWHTQGSGKTAPAYYNTRYLTHYYAKQGIVPKFYFIVDRLDLLKQAQREFTARDLIVHTIDSREAFVADIKSAQTLHNHAGKPEITVVNIQKFKDAPVLSPVTTTTSPSGASIFSTKYTAATTPKAHFLPTLISPT
;
A
#
# COMPACT_ATOMS: atom_id res chain seq x y z
N MET A 1 52.74 9.52 -31.71
CA MET A 1 52.22 8.36 -30.95
C MET A 1 50.98 8.82 -30.21
N THR A 2 49.81 8.52 -30.75
CA THR A 2 48.51 8.89 -30.18
C THR A 2 48.07 7.72 -29.31
N HIS A 3 48.09 7.87 -27.98
CA HIS A 3 47.60 6.85 -27.07
C HIS A 3 46.06 6.84 -27.10
N TYR A 4 45.51 5.79 -27.71
CA TYR A 4 44.13 5.40 -27.52
C TYR A 4 43.97 4.93 -26.06
N VAL A 5 43.32 5.74 -25.23
CA VAL A 5 42.76 5.28 -23.96
C VAL A 5 41.54 4.43 -24.32
N THR A 6 41.73 3.12 -24.35
CA THR A 6 40.63 2.16 -24.39
C THR A 6 39.81 2.35 -23.11
N PHE A 7 38.65 2.99 -23.20
CA PHE A 7 37.63 2.92 -22.14
C PHE A 7 37.25 1.45 -21.99
N MET A 8 37.80 0.79 -20.97
CA MET A 8 37.29 -0.51 -20.53
C MET A 8 35.83 -0.29 -20.16
N SER A 9 34.89 -0.90 -20.89
CA SER A 9 33.49 -0.87 -20.50
C SER A 9 33.38 -1.50 -19.13
N GLN A 10 33.08 -0.72 -18.09
CA GLN A 10 32.77 -1.25 -16.78
C GLN A 10 31.57 -2.19 -16.94
N THR A 11 31.78 -3.47 -16.71
CA THR A 11 30.73 -4.48 -16.69
C THR A 11 29.90 -4.27 -15.42
N HIS A 12 28.89 -3.41 -15.51
CA HIS A 12 27.97 -3.13 -14.42
C HIS A 12 27.34 -4.43 -13.90
N ASN A 13 27.52 -4.70 -12.61
CA ASN A 13 26.95 -5.87 -11.95
C ASN A 13 25.69 -5.46 -11.16
N GLU A 14 24.57 -6.15 -11.41
CA GLU A 14 23.28 -5.89 -10.74
C GLU A 14 23.41 -5.97 -9.22
N ASN A 15 24.26 -6.89 -8.77
CA ASN A 15 24.51 -7.14 -7.37
C ASN A 15 25.23 -5.97 -6.67
N SER A 16 26.25 -5.39 -7.30
CA SER A 16 26.99 -4.24 -6.74
C SER A 16 26.24 -2.93 -6.86
N ARG A 17 25.40 -2.80 -7.88
CA ARG A 17 24.73 -1.53 -8.15
C ARG A 17 23.38 -1.39 -7.46
N VAL A 18 22.60 -2.46 -7.34
CA VAL A 18 21.21 -2.36 -6.88
C VAL A 18 20.91 -3.35 -5.78
N LYS A 19 21.11 -4.66 -6.00
CA LYS A 19 20.62 -5.71 -5.08
C LYS A 19 21.21 -5.57 -3.68
N ILE A 20 22.54 -5.64 -3.54
CA ILE A 20 23.18 -5.61 -2.21
C ILE A 20 23.05 -4.23 -1.56
N PRO A 21 23.26 -3.09 -2.25
CA PRO A 21 22.98 -1.79 -1.65
C PRO A 21 21.55 -1.64 -1.11
N ALA A 22 20.55 -2.14 -1.84
CA ALA A 22 19.16 -2.16 -1.37
C ALA A 22 18.97 -3.01 -0.11
N VAL A 23 19.56 -4.22 -0.05
CA VAL A 23 19.51 -5.08 1.15
C VAL A 23 20.12 -4.39 2.36
N LEU A 24 21.31 -3.80 2.22
CA LEU A 24 21.97 -3.08 3.31
C LEU A 24 21.16 -1.86 3.74
N HIS A 25 20.53 -1.16 2.80
CA HIS A 25 19.64 -0.03 3.10
C HIS A 25 18.40 -0.47 3.87
N LEU A 26 17.81 -1.62 3.52
CA LEU A 26 16.72 -2.21 4.28
C LEU A 26 17.16 -2.60 5.69
N MET A 27 18.37 -3.13 5.86
CA MET A 27 18.89 -3.40 7.20
C MET A 27 19.02 -2.14 8.04
N ARG A 28 19.44 -1.02 7.43
CA ARG A 28 19.45 0.30 8.10
C ARG A 28 18.05 0.82 8.43
N LEU A 29 17.01 0.37 7.73
CA LEU A 29 15.60 0.63 8.09
C LEU A 29 15.08 -0.34 9.19
N GLY A 30 15.97 -1.15 9.79
CA GLY A 30 15.66 -2.08 10.88
C GLY A 30 15.25 -3.48 10.44
N TYR A 31 15.49 -3.90 9.19
CA TYR A 31 15.17 -5.26 8.75
C TYR A 31 16.34 -6.22 9.03
N ASP A 32 16.07 -7.33 9.72
CA ASP A 32 17.10 -8.32 10.00
C ASP A 32 17.42 -9.14 8.74
N TYR A 33 18.70 -9.26 8.39
CA TYR A 33 19.10 -10.10 7.27
C TYR A 33 18.98 -11.57 7.65
N LEU A 34 18.22 -12.34 6.86
CA LEU A 34 17.99 -13.76 7.08
C LEU A 34 18.59 -14.59 5.94
N SER A 35 19.70 -15.29 6.23
CA SER A 35 20.36 -16.20 5.30
C SER A 35 19.53 -17.47 5.08
N LEU A 36 19.46 -17.94 3.84
CA LEU A 36 18.76 -19.18 3.47
C LEU A 36 19.57 -20.45 3.72
N LYS A 37 20.89 -20.37 3.97
CA LYS A 37 21.77 -21.56 4.05
C LYS A 37 21.35 -22.54 5.14
N ASN A 38 20.88 -22.02 6.27
CA ASN A 38 20.46 -22.81 7.44
C ASN A 38 19.00 -22.54 7.84
N ALA A 39 18.25 -21.81 7.01
CA ALA A 39 16.87 -21.47 7.33
C ALA A 39 15.92 -22.59 6.91
N ASN A 40 14.86 -22.77 7.69
CA ASN A 40 13.75 -23.65 7.37
C ASN A 40 12.50 -22.81 7.09
N TRP A 41 11.86 -23.05 5.94
CA TRP A 41 10.63 -22.38 5.57
C TRP A 41 9.68 -23.34 4.83
N ASP A 42 8.39 -23.05 4.87
CA ASP A 42 7.39 -23.78 4.09
C ASP A 42 7.54 -23.44 2.61
N ARG A 43 8.10 -24.36 1.83
CA ARG A 43 8.33 -24.17 0.38
C ARG A 43 7.05 -23.97 -0.43
N GLN A 44 5.87 -24.25 0.13
CA GLN A 44 4.60 -24.09 -0.57
C GLN A 44 4.03 -22.67 -0.48
N THR A 45 4.44 -21.90 0.52
CA THR A 45 3.93 -20.54 0.80
C THR A 45 5.05 -19.51 0.96
N ASN A 46 6.28 -19.98 1.16
CA ASN A 46 7.44 -19.22 1.59
C ASN A 46 7.32 -18.56 2.98
N ILE A 47 6.38 -19.00 3.81
CA ILE A 47 6.31 -18.59 5.21
C ILE A 47 7.37 -19.33 6.03
N PHE A 48 8.04 -18.62 6.93
CA PHE A 48 9.03 -19.15 7.88
C PHE A 48 8.31 -19.58 9.17
N PRO A 49 8.05 -20.88 9.41
CA PRO A 49 7.09 -21.32 10.44
C PRO A 49 7.50 -20.96 11.87
N GLU A 50 8.80 -21.03 12.18
CA GLU A 50 9.32 -20.70 13.51
C GLU A 50 9.12 -19.21 13.81
N ILE A 51 9.60 -18.34 12.91
CA ILE A 51 9.40 -16.88 13.00
C ILE A 51 7.91 -16.54 13.08
N PHE A 52 7.09 -17.21 12.27
CA PHE A 52 5.64 -17.01 12.25
C PHE A 52 5.00 -17.36 13.59
N VAL A 53 5.22 -18.57 14.11
CA VAL A 53 4.65 -19.02 15.39
C VAL A 53 5.11 -18.11 16.53
N ASP A 54 6.41 -17.82 16.64
CA ASP A 54 6.95 -16.98 17.71
C ASP A 54 6.37 -15.55 17.65
N SER A 55 6.28 -14.98 16.45
CA SER A 55 5.72 -13.64 16.26
C SER A 55 4.23 -13.60 16.58
N LEU A 56 3.46 -14.63 16.19
CA LEU A 56 2.03 -14.70 16.46
C LEU A 56 1.73 -14.87 17.95
N CYS A 57 2.47 -15.73 18.66
CA CYS A 57 2.35 -15.86 20.11
C CYS A 57 2.75 -14.57 20.83
N ARG A 58 3.76 -13.84 20.31
CA ARG A 58 4.17 -12.54 20.86
C ARG A 58 3.07 -11.48 20.74
N ILE A 59 2.42 -11.34 19.58
CA ILE A 59 1.40 -10.31 19.34
C ILE A 59 -0.02 -10.73 19.79
N ASN A 60 -0.20 -12.02 20.11
CA ASN A 60 -1.44 -12.57 20.67
C ASN A 60 -1.09 -13.39 21.94
N PRO A 61 -1.00 -12.77 23.12
CA PRO A 61 -0.53 -13.43 24.34
C PRO A 61 -1.30 -14.70 24.74
N ASP A 62 -2.59 -14.76 24.41
CA ASP A 62 -3.46 -15.91 24.71
C ASP A 62 -3.44 -17.00 23.62
N LEU A 63 -2.58 -16.89 22.61
CA LEU A 63 -2.51 -17.83 21.49
C LEU A 63 -1.49 -18.95 21.75
N PRO A 64 -1.92 -20.22 21.89
CA PRO A 64 -0.99 -21.33 22.03
C PRO A 64 -0.20 -21.59 20.72
N PRO A 65 1.06 -22.07 20.80
CA PRO A 65 1.86 -22.37 19.61
C PRO A 65 1.21 -23.35 18.62
N ASP A 66 0.53 -24.39 19.10
CA ASP A 66 -0.17 -25.35 18.23
C ASP A 66 -1.29 -24.70 17.42
N ASP A 67 -1.94 -23.71 18.02
CA ASP A 67 -3.01 -22.94 17.39
C ASP A 67 -2.45 -21.94 16.36
N ALA A 68 -1.25 -21.41 16.57
CA ALA A 68 -0.51 -20.66 15.55
C ALA A 68 -0.10 -21.55 14.38
N ARG A 69 0.32 -22.81 14.63
CA ARG A 69 0.61 -23.79 13.58
C ARG A 69 -0.63 -24.18 12.77
N ARG A 70 -1.79 -24.32 13.41
CA ARG A 70 -3.07 -24.52 12.71
C ARG A 70 -3.40 -23.34 11.80
N LEU A 71 -3.17 -22.12 12.27
CA LEU A 71 -3.41 -20.91 11.49
C LEU A 71 -2.51 -20.84 10.24
N LEU A 72 -1.27 -21.34 10.30
CA LEU A 72 -0.41 -21.50 9.13
C LEU A 72 -1.05 -22.42 8.07
N ALA A 73 -1.64 -23.54 8.51
CA ALA A 73 -2.32 -24.48 7.62
C ALA A 73 -3.58 -23.85 6.98
N ASP A 74 -4.36 -23.08 7.75
CA ASP A 74 -5.52 -22.34 7.24
C ASP A 74 -5.10 -21.31 6.19
N ILE A 75 -4.05 -20.53 6.46
CA ILE A 75 -3.50 -19.55 5.52
C ILE A 75 -3.08 -20.24 4.22
N ARG A 76 -2.41 -21.40 4.32
CA ARG A 76 -1.99 -22.15 3.12
C ARG A 76 -3.19 -22.56 2.24
N LEU A 77 -4.32 -22.94 2.82
CA LEU A 77 -5.55 -23.23 2.09
C LEU A 77 -6.16 -21.96 1.47
N GLU A 78 -6.19 -20.86 2.21
CA GLU A 78 -6.69 -19.57 1.69
C GLU A 78 -5.88 -19.05 0.51
N LEU A 79 -4.57 -19.29 0.51
CA LEU A 79 -3.67 -18.88 -0.56
C LEU A 79 -3.90 -19.65 -1.87
N ASP A 80 -4.68 -20.74 -1.87
CA ASP A 80 -5.11 -21.42 -3.09
C ASP A 80 -6.33 -20.77 -3.77
N ASN A 81 -6.98 -19.79 -3.13
CA ASN A 81 -8.16 -19.14 -3.69
C ASN A 81 -7.84 -18.36 -4.98
N GLU A 82 -8.78 -18.36 -5.92
CA GLU A 82 -8.69 -17.57 -7.16
C GLU A 82 -9.17 -16.12 -6.94
N ASP A 83 -8.61 -15.45 -5.94
CA ASP A 83 -9.07 -14.14 -5.45
C ASP A 83 -7.96 -13.08 -5.36
N LEU A 84 -6.78 -13.34 -5.94
CA LEU A 84 -5.59 -12.48 -5.82
C LEU A 84 -5.17 -12.22 -4.36
N GLY A 85 -5.44 -13.18 -3.47
CA GLY A 85 -5.14 -13.09 -2.05
C GLY A 85 -6.09 -12.20 -1.28
N GLN A 86 -7.30 -11.94 -1.80
CA GLN A 86 -8.30 -11.12 -1.11
C GLN A 86 -8.62 -11.68 0.28
N LYS A 87 -8.89 -12.99 0.38
CA LYS A 87 -9.18 -13.63 1.67
C LYS A 87 -8.00 -13.55 2.63
N PHE A 88 -6.79 -13.78 2.12
CA PHE A 88 -5.58 -13.61 2.92
C PHE A 88 -5.42 -12.17 3.41
N TYR A 89 -5.67 -11.16 2.57
CA TYR A 89 -5.60 -9.75 2.95
C TYR A 89 -6.66 -9.36 4.00
N GLU A 90 -7.89 -9.88 3.86
CA GLU A 90 -8.96 -9.72 4.86
C GLU A 90 -8.50 -10.27 6.22
N ARG A 91 -7.85 -11.43 6.25
CA ARG A 91 -7.27 -12.00 7.47
C ARG A 91 -6.09 -11.19 8.00
N LEU A 92 -5.16 -10.80 7.12
CA LEU A 92 -3.96 -10.02 7.44
C LEU A 92 -4.32 -8.70 8.15
N THR A 93 -5.38 -8.03 7.67
CA THR A 93 -5.82 -6.72 8.18
C THR A 93 -6.89 -6.79 9.27
N ASN A 94 -7.35 -7.99 9.64
CA ASN A 94 -8.33 -8.16 10.70
C ASN A 94 -7.69 -7.83 12.06
N GLN A 95 -8.31 -6.91 12.80
CA GLN A 95 -7.89 -6.48 14.14
C GLN A 95 -8.98 -6.72 15.21
N SER A 96 -10.14 -7.26 14.81
CA SER A 96 -11.32 -7.40 15.68
C SER A 96 -11.63 -8.87 15.97
N GLY A 97 -11.70 -9.23 17.25
CA GLY A 97 -12.29 -10.49 17.71
C GLY A 97 -11.59 -11.78 17.26
N GLY A 98 -10.40 -11.71 16.67
CA GLY A 98 -9.65 -12.85 16.15
C GLY A 98 -8.14 -12.72 16.33
N LYS A 99 -7.41 -13.80 15.98
CA LYS A 99 -5.95 -13.89 16.05
C LYS A 99 -5.31 -12.93 15.03
N LYS A 100 -4.57 -11.93 15.50
CA LYS A 100 -3.89 -10.94 14.65
C LYS A 100 -2.70 -11.62 13.95
N LEU A 101 -2.54 -11.38 12.64
CA LEU A 101 -1.33 -11.74 11.92
C LEU A 101 -0.26 -10.65 11.97
N ILE A 102 -0.69 -9.41 12.12
CA ILE A 102 0.13 -8.20 12.21
C ILE A 102 -0.44 -7.34 13.35
N ASP A 103 0.43 -6.85 14.21
CA ASP A 103 0.07 -5.80 15.17
C ASP A 103 0.18 -4.44 14.49
N PHE A 104 -0.95 -3.89 14.03
CA PHE A 104 -0.98 -2.54 13.45
C PHE A 104 -1.10 -1.43 14.50
N GLN A 105 -1.38 -1.78 15.77
CA GLN A 105 -1.48 -0.81 16.85
C GLN A 105 -0.08 -0.43 17.36
N ASN A 106 0.79 -1.42 17.51
CA ASN A 106 2.21 -1.23 17.76
C ASN A 106 3.01 -2.04 16.73
N PHE A 107 3.40 -1.38 15.65
CA PHE A 107 4.03 -2.05 14.51
C PHE A 107 5.41 -2.64 14.83
N ASP A 108 6.08 -2.13 15.87
CA ASP A 108 7.40 -2.62 16.31
C ASP A 108 7.32 -3.95 17.08
N ASN A 109 6.12 -4.42 17.46
CA ASN A 109 5.93 -5.76 18.02
C ASN A 109 6.09 -6.88 16.97
N ASN A 110 6.02 -6.53 15.68
CA ASN A 110 6.22 -7.47 14.59
C ASN A 110 7.71 -7.73 14.34
N SER A 111 8.04 -8.87 13.76
CA SER A 111 9.40 -9.16 13.29
C SER A 111 9.54 -8.84 11.81
N PHE A 112 10.72 -8.34 11.41
CA PHE A 112 10.95 -7.84 10.07
C PHE A 112 12.27 -8.36 9.54
N HIS A 113 12.22 -9.05 8.40
CA HIS A 113 13.42 -9.64 7.81
C HIS A 113 13.54 -9.31 6.34
N VAL A 114 14.79 -9.28 5.87
CA VAL A 114 15.14 -9.19 4.45
C VAL A 114 15.88 -10.47 4.04
N VAL A 115 15.43 -11.07 2.94
CA VAL A 115 15.97 -12.30 2.39
C VAL A 115 16.35 -12.04 0.93
N THR A 116 17.53 -12.48 0.50
CA THR A 116 17.89 -12.50 -0.91
C THR A 116 17.49 -13.81 -1.56
N GLU A 117 17.02 -13.75 -2.81
CA GLU A 117 16.92 -14.93 -3.68
C GLU A 117 16.01 -16.07 -3.17
N LEU A 118 14.94 -15.75 -2.42
CA LEU A 118 13.98 -16.71 -1.87
C LEU A 118 13.22 -17.44 -2.99
N PRO A 119 13.44 -18.75 -3.23
CA PRO A 119 12.86 -19.42 -4.38
C PRO A 119 11.37 -19.74 -4.18
N CYS A 120 10.55 -19.44 -5.18
CA CYS A 120 9.14 -19.82 -5.27
C CYS A 120 9.02 -21.03 -6.22
N ILE A 121 8.86 -22.24 -5.66
CA ILE A 121 8.91 -23.49 -6.41
C ILE A 121 7.60 -24.25 -6.25
N ASN A 122 7.04 -24.71 -7.36
CA ASN A 122 5.91 -25.64 -7.34
C ASN A 122 5.99 -26.60 -8.54
N GLY A 123 6.36 -27.85 -8.28
CA GLY A 123 6.66 -28.84 -9.31
C GLY A 123 7.91 -28.46 -10.10
N ASP A 124 7.79 -28.47 -11.42
CA ASP A 124 8.79 -28.07 -12.43
C ASP A 124 8.85 -26.56 -12.69
N GLU A 125 7.90 -25.78 -12.13
CA GLU A 125 7.88 -24.33 -12.27
C GLU A 125 8.58 -23.67 -11.09
N ALA A 126 9.44 -22.70 -11.39
CA ALA A 126 10.12 -21.90 -10.37
C ALA A 126 10.33 -20.45 -10.82
N PHE A 127 10.25 -19.54 -9.86
CA PHE A 127 10.80 -18.20 -10.01
C PHE A 127 11.47 -17.76 -8.70
N ARG A 128 12.26 -16.70 -8.77
CA ARG A 128 13.01 -16.19 -7.64
C ARG A 128 12.98 -14.66 -7.67
N PRO A 129 12.31 -13.99 -6.73
CA PRO A 129 12.52 -12.57 -6.51
C PRO A 129 13.95 -12.31 -6.02
N ASP A 130 14.52 -11.16 -6.40
CA ASP A 130 15.88 -10.80 -5.98
C ASP A 130 15.95 -10.54 -4.47
N ILE A 131 14.93 -9.88 -3.92
CA ILE A 131 14.80 -9.61 -2.48
C ILE A 131 13.34 -9.85 -2.07
N ALA A 132 13.14 -10.48 -0.90
CA ALA A 132 11.85 -10.64 -0.26
C ALA A 132 11.89 -10.04 1.16
N LEU A 133 10.83 -9.32 1.53
CA LEU A 133 10.64 -8.82 2.89
C LEU A 133 9.62 -9.66 3.61
N LEU A 134 10.01 -10.12 4.79
CA LEU A 134 9.17 -10.90 5.68
C LEU A 134 8.64 -10.00 6.79
N VAL A 135 7.34 -10.07 7.06
CA VAL A 135 6.75 -9.55 8.30
C VAL A 135 6.14 -10.71 9.05
N ASN A 136 6.56 -10.94 10.29
CA ASN A 136 6.18 -12.11 11.09
C ASN A 136 6.40 -13.43 10.33
N GLY A 137 7.52 -13.53 9.60
CA GLY A 137 7.87 -14.70 8.80
C GLY A 137 7.09 -14.86 7.48
N MET A 138 6.14 -13.97 7.16
CA MET A 138 5.36 -14.02 5.91
C MET A 138 5.99 -13.15 4.81
N PRO A 139 6.21 -13.66 3.58
CA PRO A 139 6.75 -12.88 2.46
C PRO A 139 5.70 -11.94 1.86
N LEU A 140 5.64 -10.72 2.39
CA LEU A 140 4.60 -9.74 2.02
C LEU A 140 5.04 -8.78 0.92
N VAL A 141 6.35 -8.56 0.71
CA VAL A 141 6.85 -7.64 -0.33
C VAL A 141 7.99 -8.30 -1.10
N PHE A 142 7.91 -8.26 -2.43
CA PHE A 142 9.04 -8.61 -3.30
C PHE A 142 9.66 -7.37 -3.92
N ILE A 143 10.98 -7.39 -4.07
CA ILE A 143 11.73 -6.35 -4.77
C ILE A 143 12.52 -7.04 -5.88
N GLU A 144 12.26 -6.62 -7.11
CA GLU A 144 12.91 -7.11 -8.33
C GLU A 144 13.79 -5.99 -8.85
N VAL A 145 15.09 -6.25 -8.94
CA VAL A 145 16.08 -5.26 -9.34
C VAL A 145 16.65 -5.58 -10.70
N LYS A 146 17.11 -4.57 -11.43
CA LYS A 146 17.71 -4.73 -12.76
C LYS A 146 18.99 -3.95 -12.94
N LYS A 147 19.85 -4.48 -13.81
CA LYS A 147 20.95 -3.70 -14.37
C LYS A 147 20.43 -2.45 -15.10
N PRO A 148 21.17 -1.33 -15.04
CA PRO A 148 20.89 -0.14 -15.85
C PRO A 148 20.92 -0.48 -17.34
N ASN A 149 20.15 0.25 -18.13
CA ASN A 149 20.14 0.16 -19.59
C ASN A 149 19.90 -1.27 -20.12
N ASN A 150 19.21 -2.13 -19.35
CA ASN A 150 18.84 -3.45 -19.81
C ASN A 150 17.91 -3.34 -21.04
N LYS A 151 18.14 -4.16 -22.06
CA LYS A 151 17.25 -4.23 -23.24
C LYS A 151 15.86 -4.66 -22.78
N GLY A 152 14.82 -3.96 -23.23
CA GLY A 152 13.42 -4.18 -22.81
C GLY A 152 13.03 -3.60 -21.44
N GLY A 153 14.02 -3.21 -20.63
CA GLY A 153 13.84 -2.42 -19.41
C GLY A 153 12.78 -2.97 -18.45
N ILE A 154 12.02 -2.04 -17.88
CA ILE A 154 10.96 -2.30 -16.89
C ILE A 154 9.70 -2.90 -17.56
N GLY A 155 9.55 -2.74 -18.88
CA GLY A 155 8.46 -3.31 -19.66
C GLY A 155 8.47 -4.83 -19.70
N GLU A 156 9.62 -5.45 -19.96
CA GLU A 156 9.76 -6.93 -19.95
C GLU A 156 9.40 -7.53 -18.58
N GLU A 157 9.78 -6.84 -17.50
CA GLU A 157 9.45 -7.27 -16.14
C GLU A 157 7.95 -7.26 -15.88
N ARG A 158 7.28 -6.21 -16.33
CA ARG A 158 5.83 -6.12 -16.28
C ARG A 158 5.17 -7.30 -17.00
N GLU A 159 5.69 -7.73 -18.15
CA GLU A 159 5.16 -8.88 -18.88
C GLU A 159 5.47 -10.21 -18.18
N ARG A 160 6.70 -10.38 -17.68
CA ARG A 160 7.13 -11.57 -16.92
C ARG A 160 6.25 -11.80 -15.71
N MET A 161 5.97 -10.74 -14.94
CA MET A 161 5.10 -10.80 -13.78
C MET A 161 3.66 -11.13 -14.14
N GLY A 162 3.15 -10.56 -15.23
CA GLY A 162 1.81 -10.88 -15.71
C GLY A 162 1.65 -12.33 -16.17
N LYS A 163 2.71 -12.95 -16.72
CA LYS A 163 2.73 -14.38 -17.03
C LYS A 163 2.76 -15.22 -15.76
N ARG A 164 3.61 -14.87 -14.79
CA ARG A 164 3.71 -15.57 -13.49
C ARG A 164 2.38 -15.56 -12.73
N ALA A 165 1.71 -14.40 -12.66
CA ALA A 165 0.44 -14.26 -11.95
C ALA A 165 -0.71 -15.06 -12.59
N LYS A 166 -0.62 -15.40 -13.88
CA LYS A 166 -1.57 -16.28 -14.57
C LYS A 166 -1.27 -17.77 -14.37
N ASN A 167 -0.07 -18.12 -13.90
CA ASN A 167 0.30 -19.53 -13.69
C ASN A 167 -0.30 -20.04 -12.37
N PRO A 168 -1.22 -21.02 -12.39
CA PRO A 168 -1.81 -21.59 -11.19
C PRO A 168 -0.79 -22.14 -10.18
N LYS A 169 0.37 -22.61 -10.65
CA LYS A 169 1.44 -23.15 -9.80
C LYS A 169 2.06 -22.08 -8.90
N PHE A 170 2.01 -20.81 -9.31
CA PHE A 170 2.54 -19.69 -8.52
C PHE A 170 1.49 -18.99 -7.66
N ARG A 171 0.22 -19.43 -7.69
CA ARG A 171 -0.91 -18.76 -7.05
C ARG A 171 -0.65 -18.40 -5.59
N ARG A 172 -0.17 -19.35 -4.77
CA ARG A 172 0.10 -19.10 -3.35
C ARG A 172 1.10 -17.97 -3.12
N PHE A 173 2.19 -17.96 -3.88
CA PHE A 173 3.22 -16.92 -3.79
C PHE A 173 2.71 -15.54 -4.23
N ILE A 174 1.83 -15.51 -5.23
CA ILE A 174 1.21 -14.27 -5.72
C ILE A 174 0.16 -13.74 -4.73
N ASN A 175 -0.63 -14.63 -4.13
CA ASN A 175 -1.68 -14.31 -3.18
C ASN A 175 -1.13 -13.80 -1.83
N ILE A 176 0.00 -14.34 -1.36
CA ILE A 176 0.63 -13.89 -0.11
C ILE A 176 1.37 -12.55 -0.29
N THR A 177 1.85 -12.26 -1.51
CA THR A 177 2.53 -11.00 -1.81
C THR A 177 1.53 -9.85 -1.84
N GLN A 178 1.79 -8.82 -1.03
CA GLN A 178 0.93 -7.65 -0.91
C GLN A 178 1.22 -6.62 -1.99
N PHE A 179 2.50 -6.29 -2.19
CA PHE A 179 2.94 -5.47 -3.29
C PHE A 179 4.40 -5.79 -3.66
N MET A 180 4.84 -5.23 -4.77
CA MET A 180 6.16 -5.44 -5.33
C MET A 180 6.78 -4.11 -5.68
N ILE A 181 8.12 -4.04 -5.57
CA ILE A 181 8.92 -2.91 -6.00
C ILE A 181 9.83 -3.37 -7.14
N PHE A 182 9.95 -2.54 -8.17
CA PHE A 182 10.82 -2.79 -9.32
C PHE A 182 11.80 -1.64 -9.44
N SER A 183 13.10 -1.91 -9.59
CA SER A 183 14.05 -0.80 -9.75
C SER A 183 15.28 -1.17 -10.56
N ASN A 184 15.71 -0.27 -11.44
CA ASN A 184 17.01 -0.33 -12.08
C ASN A 184 18.02 0.70 -11.53
N ASN A 185 17.67 1.33 -10.39
CA ASN A 185 18.42 2.38 -9.72
C ASN A 185 18.76 3.60 -10.60
N MET A 186 17.86 3.94 -11.52
CA MET A 186 17.94 5.13 -12.36
C MET A 186 16.85 6.13 -11.97
N GLU A 187 17.06 7.40 -12.28
CA GLU A 187 16.01 8.42 -12.16
C GLU A 187 14.87 8.16 -13.14
N TYR A 188 13.69 8.72 -12.85
CA TYR A 188 12.58 8.69 -13.79
C TYR A 188 12.88 9.52 -15.03
N ASP A 189 12.40 9.05 -16.18
CA ASP A 189 12.35 9.84 -17.41
C ASP A 189 10.92 10.38 -17.61
N ASP A 190 10.71 11.62 -17.20
CA ASP A 190 9.40 12.27 -17.30
C ASP A 190 8.98 12.61 -18.75
N GLY A 191 9.92 12.53 -19.70
CA GLY A 191 9.64 12.74 -21.12
C GLY A 191 9.24 11.45 -21.85
N ALA A 192 9.46 10.27 -21.26
CA ALA A 192 9.20 9.00 -21.93
C ALA A 192 7.72 8.62 -21.92
N THR A 193 7.21 8.20 -23.09
CA THR A 193 5.82 7.71 -23.23
C THR A 193 5.59 6.40 -22.46
N GLU A 194 6.62 5.56 -22.36
CA GLU A 194 6.59 4.34 -21.56
C GLU A 194 7.74 4.31 -20.54
N PRO A 195 7.47 3.89 -19.29
CA PRO A 195 8.50 3.83 -18.26
C PRO A 195 9.52 2.72 -18.58
N ALA A 196 10.70 3.12 -19.04
CA ALA A 196 11.83 2.22 -19.28
C ALA A 196 12.83 2.18 -18.11
N GLN A 197 12.88 3.24 -17.31
CA GLN A 197 13.81 3.42 -16.19
C GLN A 197 13.15 4.08 -14.97
N GLY A 198 13.66 3.78 -13.77
CA GLY A 198 13.11 4.28 -12.52
C GLY A 198 12.99 3.22 -11.42
N ALA A 199 12.35 3.62 -10.31
CA ALA A 199 11.92 2.73 -9.25
C ALA A 199 10.39 2.79 -9.10
N PHE A 200 9.69 1.67 -9.23
CA PHE A 200 8.23 1.61 -9.29
C PHE A 200 7.68 0.66 -8.25
N TYR A 201 6.41 0.81 -7.90
CA TYR A 201 5.69 -0.16 -7.08
C TYR A 201 4.34 -0.52 -7.68
N ALA A 202 3.90 -1.75 -7.41
CA ALA A 202 2.63 -2.28 -7.89
C ALA A 202 2.09 -3.36 -6.97
N SER A 203 0.77 -3.52 -6.91
CA SER A 203 0.15 -4.72 -6.35
C SER A 203 0.27 -5.91 -7.31
N SER A 204 0.15 -7.13 -6.77
CA SER A 204 -0.05 -8.35 -7.56
C SER A 204 -1.27 -8.22 -8.48
N ALA A 205 -1.16 -8.67 -9.74
CA ALA A 205 -2.25 -8.57 -10.71
C ALA A 205 -2.30 -9.75 -11.68
N CYS A 206 -3.50 -10.28 -11.95
CA CYS A 206 -3.75 -11.20 -13.06
C CYS A 206 -3.70 -10.44 -14.39
N GLY A 207 -2.52 -10.28 -14.98
CA GLY A 207 -2.30 -9.47 -16.18
C GLY A 207 -1.10 -8.54 -16.04
N LYS A 208 -1.04 -7.45 -16.82
CA LYS A 208 0.08 -6.50 -16.74
C LYS A 208 -0.09 -5.64 -15.46
N PRO A 209 0.76 -5.78 -14.42
CA PRO A 209 0.67 -4.97 -13.20
C PRO A 209 0.78 -3.49 -13.55
N VAL A 210 0.10 -2.62 -12.80
CA VAL A 210 0.15 -1.16 -13.02
C VAL A 210 1.28 -0.61 -12.17
N PHE A 211 2.38 -0.24 -12.82
CA PHE A 211 3.53 0.36 -12.16
C PHE A 211 3.25 1.81 -11.82
N ASN A 212 3.48 2.16 -10.56
CA ASN A 212 3.27 3.50 -10.03
C ASN A 212 4.62 4.14 -9.74
N TYR A 213 4.77 5.40 -10.15
CA TYR A 213 5.82 6.29 -9.68
C TYR A 213 5.63 6.57 -8.19
N PHE A 214 6.72 6.85 -7.48
CA PHE A 214 6.68 7.40 -6.14
C PHE A 214 7.53 8.67 -6.09
N ARG A 215 6.91 9.78 -5.70
CA ARG A 215 7.61 11.04 -5.44
C ARG A 215 7.30 11.44 -4.01
N GLU A 216 8.33 11.45 -3.19
CA GLU A 216 8.19 11.85 -1.79
C GLU A 216 7.84 13.34 -1.72
N GLU A 217 6.76 13.69 -1.01
CA GLU A 217 6.34 15.08 -0.80
C GLU A 217 6.94 15.66 0.50
N HIS A 218 7.32 14.81 1.45
CA HIS A 218 7.85 15.24 2.73
C HIS A 218 9.38 15.10 2.79
N LYS A 219 10.06 16.06 3.41
CA LYS A 219 11.49 15.89 3.71
C LYS A 219 11.63 14.90 4.87
N LEU A 220 12.07 13.68 4.58
CA LEU A 220 12.30 12.64 5.57
C LEU A 220 13.58 12.93 6.38
N ASN A 221 13.54 12.71 7.69
CA ASN A 221 14.74 12.79 8.53
C ASN A 221 15.50 11.46 8.47
N LEU A 222 16.39 11.33 7.49
CA LEU A 222 17.14 10.08 7.26
C LEU A 222 18.02 9.69 8.46
N THR A 223 18.46 10.64 9.28
CA THR A 223 19.27 10.36 10.47
C THR A 223 18.47 9.65 11.56
N GLU A 224 17.17 9.95 11.66
CA GLU A 224 16.26 9.25 12.60
C GLU A 224 15.76 7.93 12.03
N LEU A 225 15.62 7.83 10.70
CA LEU A 225 15.06 6.65 10.04
C LEU A 225 16.08 5.54 9.75
N LEU A 226 17.36 5.87 9.62
CA LEU A 226 18.40 4.95 9.18
C LEU A 226 19.42 4.70 10.29
N ASP A 227 19.45 3.46 10.76
CA ASP A 227 20.49 2.98 11.65
C ASP A 227 21.86 2.92 10.96
N THR A 228 22.90 2.91 11.78
CA THR A 228 24.28 2.62 11.34
C THR A 228 24.45 1.12 11.17
N LEU A 229 24.95 0.69 10.01
CA LEU A 229 25.27 -0.71 9.78
C LEU A 229 26.72 -0.99 10.14
N SER A 230 26.96 -2.05 10.93
CA SER A 230 28.34 -2.46 11.26
C SER A 230 29.01 -3.13 10.07
N ASP A 231 30.35 -3.03 10.03
CA ASP A 231 31.18 -3.67 9.02
C ASP A 231 31.01 -5.20 9.00
N ASP A 232 30.78 -5.81 10.16
CA ASP A 232 30.55 -7.26 10.29
C ASP A 232 29.23 -7.68 9.65
N LEU A 233 28.15 -6.91 9.84
CA LEU A 233 26.87 -7.18 9.19
C LEU A 233 26.97 -7.03 7.67
N GLU A 234 27.64 -5.99 7.18
CA GLU A 234 27.91 -5.82 5.74
C GLU A 234 28.73 -7.00 5.18
N ASN A 235 29.79 -7.41 5.88
CA ASN A 235 30.62 -8.55 5.50
C ASN A 235 29.81 -9.85 5.46
N ASN A 236 28.94 -10.09 6.44
CA ASN A 236 28.10 -11.28 6.50
C ASN A 236 27.16 -11.36 5.29
N VAL A 237 26.50 -10.27 4.92
CA VAL A 237 25.64 -10.21 3.72
C VAL A 237 26.45 -10.48 2.46
N LEU A 238 27.62 -9.84 2.31
CA LEU A 238 28.49 -10.01 1.15
C LEU A 238 28.99 -11.45 1.03
N GLN A 239 29.46 -12.05 2.12
CA GLN A 239 29.90 -13.45 2.15
C GLN A 239 28.75 -14.39 1.82
N ASP A 240 27.56 -14.14 2.38
CA ASP A 240 26.42 -15.02 2.17
C ASP A 240 26.01 -15.08 0.70
N ASN A 241 26.11 -13.94 0.02
CA ASN A 241 25.80 -13.78 -1.41
C ASN A 241 27.02 -14.03 -2.34
N ASN A 242 28.17 -14.49 -1.82
CA ASN A 242 29.41 -14.73 -2.58
C ASN A 242 29.97 -13.48 -3.29
N LEU A 243 29.91 -12.32 -2.63
CA LEU A 243 30.31 -11.02 -3.17
C LEU A 243 31.33 -10.24 -2.31
N PRO A 244 32.26 -10.84 -1.53
CA PRO A 244 33.20 -10.04 -0.74
C PRO A 244 34.05 -9.08 -1.60
N VAL A 245 34.28 -9.42 -2.87
CA VAL A 245 35.10 -8.65 -3.82
C VAL A 245 34.55 -7.27 -4.17
N ILE A 246 33.25 -7.01 -4.00
CA ILE A 246 32.65 -5.71 -4.39
C ILE A 246 32.79 -4.64 -3.30
N LYS A 247 33.12 -5.02 -2.06
CA LYS A 247 33.04 -4.15 -0.86
C LYS A 247 33.69 -2.79 -1.02
N HIS A 248 34.88 -2.77 -1.63
CA HIS A 248 35.69 -1.56 -1.79
C HIS A 248 35.61 -0.97 -3.20
N SER A 249 34.72 -1.49 -4.06
CA SER A 249 34.55 -0.94 -5.39
C SER A 249 33.88 0.45 -5.32
N PRO A 250 34.34 1.43 -6.13
CA PRO A 250 33.70 2.76 -6.16
C PRO A 250 32.21 2.70 -6.53
N GLU A 251 31.82 1.76 -7.39
CA GLU A 251 30.42 1.54 -7.76
C GLU A 251 29.60 1.12 -6.54
N PHE A 252 30.02 0.11 -5.78
CA PHE A 252 29.28 -0.34 -4.61
C PHE A 252 29.16 0.75 -3.54
N ILE A 253 30.27 1.44 -3.23
CA ILE A 253 30.30 2.52 -2.23
C ILE A 253 29.30 3.62 -2.58
N SER A 254 29.29 4.09 -3.84
CA SER A 254 28.36 5.16 -4.27
C SER A 254 26.90 4.71 -4.23
N ASN A 255 26.61 3.46 -4.58
CA ASN A 255 25.24 2.95 -4.59
C ASN A 255 24.67 2.66 -3.20
N LYS A 256 25.50 2.59 -2.14
CA LYS A 256 25.03 2.53 -0.74
C LYS A 256 24.40 3.85 -0.26
N SER A 257 24.53 4.95 -1.02
CA SER A 257 23.91 6.23 -0.65
C SER A 257 22.39 6.09 -0.48
N PRO A 258 21.79 6.65 0.60
CA PRO A 258 20.35 6.63 0.78
C PRO A 258 19.61 7.46 -0.29
N ASP A 259 20.33 8.35 -0.98
CA ASP A 259 19.77 9.23 -2.01
C ASP A 259 19.68 8.57 -3.39
N THR A 260 20.10 7.31 -3.54
CA THR A 260 19.91 6.61 -4.83
C THR A 260 18.42 6.36 -5.10
N PRO A 261 17.97 6.34 -6.39
CA PRO A 261 16.57 6.14 -6.73
C PRO A 261 15.92 4.91 -6.06
N THR A 262 16.65 3.78 -5.99
CA THR A 262 16.18 2.59 -5.29
C THR A 262 16.06 2.85 -3.78
N ASN A 263 17.10 3.36 -3.11
CA ASN A 263 17.06 3.55 -1.66
C ASN A 263 16.03 4.60 -1.22
N ARG A 264 15.77 5.63 -2.03
CA ARG A 264 14.70 6.61 -1.77
C ARG A 264 13.32 5.96 -1.75
N ILE A 265 12.97 5.15 -2.76
CA ILE A 265 11.66 4.47 -2.77
C ILE A 265 11.54 3.46 -1.63
N LEU A 266 12.63 2.77 -1.26
CA LEU A 266 12.63 1.85 -0.13
C LEU A 266 12.38 2.61 1.18
N THR A 267 13.05 3.74 1.39
CA THR A 267 12.81 4.59 2.57
C THR A 267 11.36 5.06 2.61
N SER A 268 10.83 5.57 1.50
CA SER A 268 9.49 6.13 1.43
C SER A 268 8.36 5.11 1.61
N LEU A 269 8.54 3.86 1.17
CA LEU A 269 7.50 2.83 1.22
C LEU A 269 7.67 1.86 2.39
N LEU A 270 8.91 1.63 2.84
CA LEU A 270 9.26 0.51 3.72
C LEU A 270 9.83 0.94 5.07
N CYS A 271 9.87 2.23 5.40
CA CYS A 271 9.96 2.60 6.80
C CYS A 271 8.71 2.09 7.55
N ARG A 272 8.86 1.78 8.84
CA ARG A 272 7.84 1.08 9.66
C ARG A 272 6.44 1.68 9.52
N GLU A 273 6.32 2.99 9.71
CA GLU A 273 5.05 3.72 9.64
C GLU A 273 4.40 3.62 8.25
N ARG A 274 5.18 3.78 7.18
CA ARG A 274 4.70 3.72 5.79
C ARG A 274 4.29 2.32 5.39
N LEU A 275 5.07 1.31 5.78
CA LEU A 275 4.71 -0.07 5.52
C LEU A 275 3.43 -0.47 6.25
N ALA A 276 3.27 -0.09 7.51
CA ALA A 276 2.04 -0.31 8.27
C ALA A 276 0.83 0.31 7.57
N PHE A 277 0.94 1.59 7.18
CA PHE A 277 -0.11 2.30 6.44
C PHE A 277 -0.47 1.58 5.13
N LEU A 278 0.52 1.19 4.33
CA LEU A 278 0.28 0.56 3.03
C LEU A 278 -0.37 -0.82 3.18
N LEU A 279 0.10 -1.63 4.15
CA LEU A 279 -0.47 -2.95 4.42
C LEU A 279 -1.88 -2.88 5.01
N GLN A 280 -2.21 -1.87 5.80
CA GLN A 280 -3.52 -1.76 6.44
C GLN A 280 -4.56 -1.02 5.59
N HIS A 281 -4.12 0.00 4.85
CA HIS A 281 -5.00 0.98 4.21
C HIS A 281 -4.66 1.25 2.74
N GLY A 282 -3.47 0.88 2.28
CA GLY A 282 -2.99 1.15 0.92
C GLY A 282 -3.51 0.20 -0.15
N LEU A 283 -4.11 -0.94 0.20
CA LEU A 283 -4.57 -1.96 -0.75
C LEU A 283 -6.10 -2.09 -0.78
N THR A 284 -6.65 -2.25 -1.98
CA THR A 284 -8.08 -2.49 -2.21
C THR A 284 -8.29 -3.53 -3.30
N TYR A 285 -9.40 -4.26 -3.20
CA TYR A 285 -9.85 -5.20 -4.21
C TYR A 285 -11.05 -4.59 -4.97
N VAL A 286 -11.05 -4.71 -6.29
CA VAL A 286 -12.10 -4.18 -7.17
C VAL A 286 -12.70 -5.35 -7.95
N LYS A 287 -14.01 -5.55 -7.77
CA LYS A 287 -14.81 -6.50 -8.56
C LYS A 287 -15.11 -5.86 -9.91
N ALA A 288 -14.44 -6.32 -10.96
CA ALA A 288 -14.64 -5.82 -12.31
C ALA A 288 -15.85 -6.50 -13.00
N SER A 289 -16.30 -5.89 -14.10
CA SER A 289 -17.31 -6.48 -14.99
C SER A 289 -16.87 -7.89 -15.39
N GLN A 290 -17.80 -8.86 -15.34
CA GLN A 290 -17.55 -10.31 -15.59
C GLN A 290 -16.96 -11.11 -14.41
N GLY A 291 -16.92 -10.55 -13.19
CA GLY A 291 -16.57 -11.32 -11.99
C GLY A 291 -15.07 -11.46 -11.73
N SER A 292 -14.22 -10.88 -12.58
CA SER A 292 -12.78 -10.81 -12.32
C SER A 292 -12.45 -9.85 -11.18
N VAL A 293 -11.46 -10.20 -10.37
CA VAL A 293 -10.98 -9.38 -9.25
C VAL A 293 -9.69 -8.69 -9.65
N GLN A 294 -9.55 -7.41 -9.30
CA GLN A 294 -8.30 -6.64 -9.42
C GLN A 294 -7.83 -6.20 -8.04
N LYS A 295 -6.54 -6.31 -7.77
CA LYS A 295 -5.91 -5.74 -6.57
C LYS A 295 -5.27 -4.41 -6.94
N HIS A 296 -5.67 -3.32 -6.30
CA HIS A 296 -5.12 -1.99 -6.51
C HIS A 296 -4.30 -1.58 -5.28
N ILE A 297 -3.23 -0.82 -5.51
CA ILE A 297 -2.45 -0.13 -4.48
C ILE A 297 -2.62 1.38 -4.63
N MET A 298 -2.69 2.09 -3.51
CA MET A 298 -2.82 3.54 -3.43
C MET A 298 -1.64 4.22 -4.11
N ARG A 299 -1.91 5.24 -4.94
CA ARG A 299 -0.87 6.05 -5.57
C ARG A 299 -0.30 7.09 -4.61
N TYR A 300 0.95 7.51 -4.80
CA TYR A 300 1.62 8.46 -3.89
C TYR A 300 0.81 9.75 -3.64
N PRO A 301 0.16 10.41 -4.61
CA PRO A 301 -0.61 11.63 -4.32
C PRO A 301 -1.86 11.33 -3.49
N GLN A 302 -2.43 10.13 -3.63
CA GLN A 302 -3.58 9.69 -2.85
C GLN A 302 -3.17 9.40 -1.40
N LEU A 303 -1.96 8.84 -1.20
CA LEU A 303 -1.35 8.65 0.11
C LEU A 303 -1.10 9.99 0.78
N PHE A 304 -0.41 10.93 0.13
CA PHE A 304 -0.14 12.24 0.73
C PHE A 304 -1.41 13.06 0.96
N ALA A 305 -2.42 12.94 0.10
CA ALA A 305 -3.73 13.55 0.37
C ALA A 305 -4.37 13.00 1.66
N THR A 306 -4.25 11.69 1.92
CA THR A 306 -4.78 11.05 3.15
C THR A 306 -4.05 11.58 4.39
N LEU A 307 -2.72 11.64 4.35
CA LEU A 307 -1.91 12.16 5.45
C LEU A 307 -2.14 13.65 5.70
N ALA A 308 -2.30 14.44 4.63
CA ALA A 308 -2.61 15.86 4.73
C ALA A 308 -3.98 16.08 5.39
N ILE A 309 -4.98 15.23 5.07
CA ILE A 309 -6.28 15.24 5.73
C ILE A 309 -6.11 14.93 7.22
N GLU A 310 -5.42 13.83 7.58
CA GLU A 310 -5.18 13.48 8.98
C GLU A 310 -4.51 14.60 9.76
N LYS A 311 -3.40 15.14 9.24
CA LYS A 311 -2.67 16.24 9.87
C LYS A 311 -3.54 17.49 10.01
N HIS A 312 -4.41 17.77 9.04
CA HIS A 312 -5.32 18.90 9.14
C HIS A 312 -6.36 18.69 10.25
N LEU A 313 -6.93 17.48 10.33
CA LEU A 313 -7.93 17.10 11.34
C LEU A 313 -7.34 17.06 12.75
N SER A 314 -6.13 16.51 12.92
CA SER A 314 -5.45 16.45 14.21
C SER A 314 -5.12 17.85 14.76
N ASN A 315 -4.90 18.82 13.88
CA ASN A 315 -4.72 20.23 14.25
C ASN A 315 -6.04 21.00 14.45
N GLY A 316 -7.18 20.31 14.58
CA GLY A 316 -8.49 20.91 14.80
C GLY A 316 -9.13 21.53 13.55
N GLY A 317 -8.51 21.35 12.39
CA GLY A 317 -9.06 21.78 11.11
C GLY A 317 -10.36 21.02 10.78
N LYS A 318 -11.34 21.73 10.20
CA LYS A 318 -12.67 21.17 9.90
C LYS A 318 -13.00 21.17 8.40
N LYS A 319 -12.22 21.88 7.59
CA LYS A 319 -12.50 22.09 6.16
C LYS A 319 -11.21 22.25 5.38
N GLY A 320 -11.13 21.59 4.23
CA GLY A 320 -9.99 21.71 3.33
C GLY A 320 -10.37 21.39 1.90
N VAL A 321 -9.44 21.61 0.98
CA VAL A 321 -9.57 21.29 -0.44
C VAL A 321 -8.39 20.42 -0.84
N ILE A 322 -8.68 19.27 -1.45
CA ILE A 322 -7.68 18.45 -2.14
C ILE A 322 -7.82 18.70 -3.64
N TRP A 323 -6.77 19.23 -4.25
CA TRP A 323 -6.77 19.54 -5.67
C TRP A 323 -6.00 18.49 -6.47
N HIS A 324 -6.72 17.66 -7.23
CA HIS A 324 -6.13 16.74 -8.20
C HIS A 324 -6.57 17.05 -9.62
N THR A 325 -5.69 16.79 -10.59
CA THR A 325 -5.97 16.89 -12.03
C THR A 325 -7.12 15.97 -12.46
N GLN A 326 -7.78 16.28 -13.58
CA GLN A 326 -8.83 15.40 -14.14
C GLN A 326 -8.24 14.06 -14.58
N GLY A 327 -8.97 12.96 -14.38
CA GLY A 327 -8.50 11.61 -14.73
C GLY A 327 -7.52 10.96 -13.74
N SER A 328 -7.05 11.68 -12.71
CA SER A 328 -6.12 11.16 -11.69
C SER A 328 -6.70 10.09 -10.74
N GLY A 329 -8.00 9.77 -10.86
CA GLY A 329 -8.68 8.80 -10.00
C GLY A 329 -9.22 9.40 -8.70
N LYS A 330 -9.82 10.60 -8.75
CA LYS A 330 -10.35 11.36 -7.59
C LYS A 330 -11.34 10.60 -6.68
N THR A 331 -12.06 9.60 -7.21
CA THR A 331 -12.98 8.77 -6.43
C THR A 331 -12.26 7.78 -5.51
N ALA A 332 -11.06 7.32 -5.89
CA ALA A 332 -10.31 6.33 -5.11
C ALA A 332 -9.85 6.86 -3.74
N PRO A 333 -9.32 8.09 -3.60
CA PRO A 333 -9.07 8.69 -2.29
C PRO A 333 -10.28 8.70 -1.36
N ALA A 334 -11.48 8.96 -1.86
CA ALA A 334 -12.69 8.95 -1.03
C ALA A 334 -12.95 7.56 -0.43
N TYR A 335 -12.80 6.50 -1.24
CA TYR A 335 -12.88 5.12 -0.77
C TYR A 335 -11.85 4.82 0.32
N TYR A 336 -10.57 5.14 0.07
CA TYR A 336 -9.51 4.86 1.02
C TYR A 336 -9.72 5.63 2.34
N ASN A 337 -10.13 6.90 2.24
CA ASN A 337 -10.41 7.74 3.39
C ASN A 337 -11.58 7.23 4.22
N THR A 338 -12.62 6.62 3.64
CA THR A 338 -13.69 5.98 4.42
C THR A 338 -13.09 4.95 5.39
N ARG A 339 -12.19 4.08 4.93
CA ARG A 339 -11.55 3.08 5.79
C ARG A 339 -10.56 3.71 6.77
N TYR A 340 -9.69 4.59 6.28
CA TYR A 340 -8.65 5.24 7.07
C TYR A 340 -9.23 6.08 8.21
N LEU A 341 -10.16 6.98 7.87
CA LEU A 341 -10.77 7.88 8.85
C LEU A 341 -11.69 7.15 9.82
N THR A 342 -12.32 6.03 9.42
CA THR A 342 -13.01 5.15 10.38
C THR A 342 -12.06 4.68 11.47
N HIS A 343 -10.86 4.22 11.10
CA HIS A 343 -9.86 3.79 12.07
C HIS A 343 -9.33 4.95 12.92
N TYR A 344 -9.01 6.09 12.30
CA TYR A 344 -8.56 7.30 12.98
C TYR A 344 -9.57 7.77 14.05
N TYR A 345 -10.86 7.82 13.72
CA TYR A 345 -11.90 8.25 14.64
C TYR A 345 -12.29 7.19 15.68
N ALA A 346 -12.18 5.90 15.34
CA ALA A 346 -12.40 4.82 16.30
C ALA A 346 -11.45 4.91 17.51
N LYS A 347 -10.18 5.33 17.30
CA LYS A 347 -9.22 5.59 18.40
C LYS A 347 -9.68 6.68 19.37
N GLN A 348 -10.59 7.55 18.93
CA GLN A 348 -11.15 8.66 19.69
C GLN A 348 -12.56 8.33 20.24
N GLY A 349 -13.04 7.09 20.07
CA GLY A 349 -14.40 6.68 20.44
C GLY A 349 -15.49 7.29 19.55
N ILE A 350 -15.13 7.77 18.36
CA ILE A 350 -16.05 8.43 17.42
C ILE A 350 -16.39 7.46 16.29
N VAL A 351 -17.68 7.33 15.98
CA VAL A 351 -18.16 6.61 14.79
C VAL A 351 -18.49 7.63 13.70
N PRO A 352 -17.68 7.73 12.63
CA PRO A 352 -17.89 8.74 11.58
C PRO A 352 -18.97 8.30 10.58
N LYS A 353 -19.75 9.28 10.10
CA LYS A 353 -20.63 9.14 8.92
C LYS A 353 -19.99 9.81 7.71
N PHE A 354 -19.92 9.11 6.58
CA PHE A 354 -19.30 9.61 5.35
C PHE A 354 -20.32 9.96 4.28
N TYR A 355 -20.26 11.21 3.81
CA TYR A 355 -21.11 11.71 2.74
C TYR A 355 -20.28 12.11 1.51
N PHE A 356 -20.62 11.51 0.37
CA PHE A 356 -20.04 11.82 -0.93
C PHE A 356 -21.03 12.62 -1.78
N ILE A 357 -20.80 13.94 -1.87
CA ILE A 357 -21.74 14.85 -2.53
C ILE A 357 -21.34 15.07 -3.98
N VAL A 358 -22.28 14.82 -4.88
CA VAL A 358 -22.13 15.02 -6.34
C VAL A 358 -23.20 15.94 -6.88
N ASP A 359 -22.91 16.57 -8.02
CA ASP A 359 -23.78 17.53 -8.67
C ASP A 359 -24.57 16.98 -9.84
N ARG A 360 -24.31 15.77 -10.31
CA ARG A 360 -25.05 15.16 -11.42
C ARG A 360 -25.46 13.72 -11.11
N LEU A 361 -26.59 13.30 -11.70
CA LEU A 361 -27.13 11.94 -11.53
C LEU A 361 -26.22 10.86 -12.12
N ASP A 362 -25.53 11.15 -13.23
CA ASP A 362 -24.58 10.22 -13.85
C ASP A 362 -23.34 10.03 -12.95
N LEU A 363 -22.84 11.10 -12.33
CA LEU A 363 -21.75 11.05 -11.36
C LEU A 363 -22.16 10.29 -10.09
N LEU A 364 -23.42 10.43 -9.64
CA LEU A 364 -23.96 9.62 -8.53
C LEU A 364 -23.90 8.13 -8.88
N LYS A 365 -24.43 7.75 -10.05
CA LYS A 365 -24.41 6.36 -10.52
C LYS A 365 -22.98 5.84 -10.72
N GLN A 366 -22.04 6.70 -11.12
CA GLN A 366 -20.63 6.34 -11.24
C GLN A 366 -20.01 6.09 -9.86
N ALA A 367 -20.19 7.01 -8.90
CA ALA A 367 -19.69 6.86 -7.53
C ALA A 367 -20.24 5.60 -6.86
N GLN A 368 -21.55 5.35 -7.01
CA GLN A 368 -22.19 4.13 -6.50
C GLN A 368 -21.52 2.88 -7.06
N ARG A 369 -21.35 2.77 -8.38
CA ARG A 369 -20.66 1.62 -9.01
C ARG A 369 -19.24 1.46 -8.50
N GLU A 370 -18.46 2.55 -8.43
CA GLU A 370 -17.06 2.52 -7.99
C GLU A 370 -16.90 2.09 -6.53
N PHE A 371 -17.76 2.57 -5.63
CA PHE A 371 -17.72 2.23 -4.21
C PHE A 371 -18.21 0.81 -3.95
N THR A 372 -19.30 0.40 -4.58
CA THR A 372 -19.81 -0.98 -4.49
C THR A 372 -18.82 -1.99 -5.06
N ALA A 373 -18.14 -1.67 -6.17
CA ALA A 373 -17.09 -2.53 -6.73
C ALA A 373 -15.91 -2.76 -5.77
N ARG A 374 -15.69 -1.85 -4.80
CA ARG A 374 -14.68 -1.95 -3.75
C ARG A 374 -15.22 -2.44 -2.40
N ASP A 375 -16.39 -3.07 -2.44
CA ASP A 375 -17.08 -3.68 -1.30
C ASP A 375 -17.55 -2.70 -0.21
N LEU A 376 -17.71 -1.40 -0.53
CA LEU A 376 -18.46 -0.48 0.35
C LEU A 376 -19.96 -0.74 0.22
N ILE A 377 -20.65 -0.65 1.35
CA ILE A 377 -22.12 -0.49 1.35
C ILE A 377 -22.42 0.95 0.96
N VAL A 378 -23.23 1.14 -0.07
CA VAL A 378 -23.55 2.46 -0.62
C VAL A 378 -25.01 2.78 -0.39
N HIS A 379 -25.27 3.85 0.35
CA HIS A 379 -26.59 4.45 0.47
C HIS A 379 -26.71 5.62 -0.51
N THR A 380 -27.90 5.84 -1.05
CA THR A 380 -28.17 6.97 -1.93
C THR A 380 -29.26 7.83 -1.33
N ILE A 381 -29.01 9.13 -1.22
CA ILE A 381 -30.02 10.09 -0.78
C ILE A 381 -30.32 11.05 -1.93
N ASP A 382 -31.61 11.15 -2.24
CA ASP A 382 -32.12 11.90 -3.36
C ASP A 382 -33.20 12.92 -2.96
N SER A 383 -33.35 13.22 -1.67
CA SER A 383 -34.17 14.34 -1.21
C SER A 383 -33.50 15.05 -0.02
N ARG A 384 -33.88 16.30 0.18
CA ARG A 384 -33.37 17.11 1.29
C ARG A 384 -33.88 16.60 2.63
N GLU A 385 -35.14 16.21 2.67
CA GLU A 385 -35.82 15.69 3.85
C GLU A 385 -35.12 14.41 4.33
N ALA A 386 -34.81 13.50 3.40
CA ALA A 386 -34.07 12.28 3.70
C ALA A 386 -32.64 12.58 4.18
N PHE A 387 -31.95 13.56 3.60
CA PHE A 387 -30.61 13.94 4.04
C PHE A 387 -30.59 14.52 5.46
N VAL A 388 -31.55 15.41 5.77
CA VAL A 388 -31.67 15.99 7.11
C VAL A 388 -32.05 14.93 8.14
N ALA A 389 -32.95 14.01 7.78
CA ALA A 389 -33.32 12.89 8.64
C ALA A 389 -32.12 11.97 8.91
N ASP A 390 -31.33 11.66 7.88
CA ASP A 390 -30.16 10.78 7.99
C ASP A 390 -29.05 11.36 8.87
N ILE A 391 -28.73 12.64 8.69
CA ILE A 391 -27.75 13.36 9.52
C ILE A 391 -28.18 13.38 10.99
N LYS A 392 -29.46 13.63 11.26
CA LYS A 392 -30.00 13.70 12.62
C LYS A 392 -30.22 12.32 13.25
N SER A 393 -30.20 11.26 12.45
CA SER A 393 -30.43 9.92 12.98
C SER A 393 -29.30 9.54 13.95
N ALA A 394 -29.68 9.02 15.12
CA ALA A 394 -28.74 8.50 16.11
C ALA A 394 -28.05 7.21 15.63
N GLN A 395 -28.63 6.55 14.63
CA GLN A 395 -28.07 5.38 13.99
C GLN A 395 -26.87 5.80 13.11
N THR A 396 -25.67 5.40 13.52
CA THR A 396 -24.41 5.75 12.84
C THR A 396 -24.01 4.78 11.73
N LEU A 397 -24.49 3.54 11.82
CA LEU A 397 -24.30 2.51 10.80
C LEU A 397 -25.65 1.91 10.40
N HIS A 398 -25.90 1.84 9.10
CA HIS A 398 -27.10 1.21 8.55
C HIS A 398 -26.94 -0.28 8.31
N ASN A 399 -25.74 -0.83 8.53
CA ASN A 399 -25.48 -2.26 8.38
C ASN A 399 -25.09 -2.94 9.71
N HIS A 400 -25.69 -4.11 9.95
CA HIS A 400 -25.38 -4.96 11.11
C HIS A 400 -24.10 -5.79 10.92
N ALA A 401 -23.44 -5.70 9.76
CA ALA A 401 -22.30 -6.52 9.37
C ALA A 401 -20.94 -5.90 9.71
N GLY A 402 -20.90 -4.67 10.23
CA GLY A 402 -19.67 -3.93 10.50
C GLY A 402 -18.87 -3.56 9.24
N LYS A 403 -19.49 -3.61 8.06
CA LYS A 403 -18.84 -3.24 6.81
C LYS A 403 -18.75 -1.71 6.69
N PRO A 404 -17.66 -1.17 6.13
CA PRO A 404 -17.59 0.26 5.84
C PRO A 404 -18.70 0.68 4.86
N GLU A 405 -19.35 1.80 5.18
CA GLU A 405 -20.45 2.35 4.37
C GLU A 405 -20.21 3.80 4.00
N ILE A 406 -20.88 4.24 2.92
CA ILE A 406 -20.81 5.62 2.43
C ILE A 406 -22.16 6.04 1.84
N THR A 407 -22.56 7.27 2.12
CA THR A 407 -23.80 7.85 1.61
C THR A 407 -23.51 8.81 0.46
N VAL A 408 -24.01 8.50 -0.74
CA VAL A 408 -23.87 9.34 -1.93
C VAL A 408 -25.09 10.24 -2.06
N VAL A 409 -24.86 11.55 -2.17
CA VAL A 409 -25.91 12.58 -2.15
C VAL A 409 -25.87 13.40 -3.43
N ASN A 410 -27.01 13.56 -4.10
CA ASN A 410 -27.12 14.45 -5.26
C ASN A 410 -27.60 15.85 -4.85
N ILE A 411 -26.72 16.86 -4.92
CA ILE A 411 -27.02 18.22 -4.47
C ILE A 411 -28.03 18.98 -5.36
N GLN A 412 -28.24 18.59 -6.62
CA GLN A 412 -29.21 19.28 -7.49
C GLN A 412 -30.64 19.17 -6.98
N LYS A 413 -30.97 18.07 -6.29
CA LYS A 413 -32.29 17.86 -5.71
C LYS A 413 -32.55 18.71 -4.44
N PHE A 414 -31.61 19.57 -4.06
CA PHE A 414 -31.70 20.47 -2.90
C PHE A 414 -31.95 21.94 -3.30
N LYS A 415 -32.03 22.25 -4.59
CA LYS A 415 -32.04 23.63 -5.11
C LYS A 415 -33.37 24.40 -4.91
N ASP A 416 -34.47 23.72 -4.60
CA ASP A 416 -35.81 24.32 -4.61
C ASP A 416 -36.34 24.80 -3.24
N ALA A 417 -35.51 24.95 -2.21
CA ALA A 417 -35.96 25.37 -0.87
C ALA A 417 -34.98 26.32 -0.17
N PRO A 418 -35.47 27.37 0.55
CA PRO A 418 -34.64 28.34 1.24
C PRO A 418 -33.66 27.69 2.23
N VAL A 419 -32.49 28.30 2.36
CA VAL A 419 -31.28 27.80 3.02
C VAL A 419 -31.56 27.35 4.46
N LEU A 420 -31.12 26.13 4.81
CA LEU A 420 -31.13 25.63 6.19
C LEU A 420 -30.40 26.62 7.10
N SER A 421 -31.06 27.07 8.16
CA SER A 421 -30.40 27.65 9.34
C SER A 421 -29.34 26.66 9.85
N PRO A 422 -28.19 27.15 10.36
CA PRO A 422 -27.10 26.28 10.79
C PRO A 422 -27.63 25.34 11.87
N VAL A 423 -27.72 24.04 11.54
CA VAL A 423 -27.63 23.01 12.55
C VAL A 423 -26.22 23.15 13.08
N THR A 424 -26.11 23.83 14.22
CA THR A 424 -24.95 23.81 15.11
C THR A 424 -24.37 22.41 15.11
N THR A 425 -23.05 22.30 15.21
CA THR A 425 -22.39 21.09 15.72
C THR A 425 -23.13 20.64 16.96
N THR A 426 -24.12 19.79 16.76
CA THR A 426 -24.83 19.09 17.81
C THR A 426 -23.95 17.89 17.97
N THR A 427 -23.14 17.91 19.02
CA THR A 427 -22.80 16.67 19.71
C THR A 427 -24.11 15.92 19.85
N SER A 428 -24.34 14.92 18.99
CA SER A 428 -25.37 13.95 19.33
C SER A 428 -24.95 13.38 20.69
N PRO A 429 -25.89 13.03 21.57
CA PRO A 429 -25.56 12.29 22.79
C PRO A 429 -24.79 10.98 22.49
N SER A 430 -24.68 10.60 21.22
CA SER A 430 -24.02 9.41 20.69
C SER A 430 -22.67 9.63 19.99
N GLY A 431 -22.05 10.82 20.03
CA GLY A 431 -20.65 11.01 19.60
C GLY A 431 -20.38 10.88 18.08
N ALA A 432 -21.38 11.09 17.22
CA ALA A 432 -21.22 10.97 15.77
C ALA A 432 -20.56 12.23 15.14
N SER A 433 -19.50 12.06 14.35
CA SER A 433 -18.88 13.13 13.55
C SER A 433 -19.21 12.99 12.06
N ILE A 434 -19.58 14.10 11.40
CA ILE A 434 -20.03 14.12 10.00
C ILE A 434 -18.88 14.56 9.09
N PHE A 435 -18.52 13.72 8.11
CA PHE A 435 -17.54 14.05 7.08
C PHE A 435 -18.21 14.20 5.71
N SER A 436 -18.09 15.40 5.13
CA SER A 436 -18.58 15.69 3.77
C SER A 436 -17.40 15.96 2.85
N THR A 437 -17.27 15.19 1.76
CA THR A 437 -16.35 15.52 0.67
C THR A 437 -17.17 15.90 -0.57
N LYS A 438 -16.97 17.11 -1.09
CA LYS A 438 -17.57 17.58 -2.34
C LYS A 438 -16.55 17.40 -3.46
N TYR A 439 -16.88 16.61 -4.48
CA TYR A 439 -16.07 16.48 -5.69
C TYR A 439 -16.77 17.20 -6.84
N THR A 440 -16.20 18.32 -7.31
CA THR A 440 -16.61 18.96 -8.55
C THR A 440 -15.63 18.58 -9.66
N ALA A 441 -16.14 17.99 -10.74
CA ALA A 441 -15.39 17.81 -11.98
C ALA A 441 -15.30 19.18 -12.65
N ALA A 442 -14.20 19.92 -12.41
CA ALA A 442 -13.99 21.22 -13.04
C ALA A 442 -13.69 21.04 -14.54
N THR A 443 -14.68 21.26 -15.39
CA THR A 443 -14.47 21.72 -16.77
C THR A 443 -14.82 23.20 -16.80
N THR A 444 -13.78 24.03 -17.00
CA THR A 444 -13.79 25.47 -17.39
C THR A 444 -14.20 26.56 -16.36
N PRO A 445 -13.69 27.81 -16.53
CA PRO A 445 -13.44 28.76 -15.45
C PRO A 445 -14.61 29.73 -15.23
N LYS A 446 -15.57 29.35 -14.39
CA LYS A 446 -16.36 30.30 -13.60
C LYS A 446 -16.65 29.66 -12.25
N ALA A 447 -15.78 29.95 -11.29
CA ALA A 447 -15.95 29.58 -9.90
C ALA A 447 -17.12 30.36 -9.29
N HIS A 448 -18.35 29.83 -9.42
CA HIS A 448 -19.39 30.15 -8.46
C HIS A 448 -19.15 29.29 -7.22
N PHE A 449 -18.43 29.90 -6.28
CA PHE A 449 -18.36 29.48 -4.90
C PHE A 449 -19.79 29.24 -4.38
N LEU A 450 -19.98 28.17 -3.61
CA LEU A 450 -21.14 28.00 -2.72
C LEU A 450 -20.64 28.39 -1.32
N PRO A 451 -20.65 29.69 -0.96
CA PRO A 451 -20.30 30.14 0.38
C PRO A 451 -21.52 29.94 1.29
N THR A 452 -21.74 28.74 1.83
CA THR A 452 -22.56 28.45 3.04
C THR A 452 -22.98 26.98 3.07
N LEU A 453 -22.07 26.09 3.48
CA LEU A 453 -22.45 24.83 4.13
C LEU A 453 -21.46 24.65 5.27
N ILE A 454 -21.98 24.73 6.50
CA ILE A 454 -21.28 24.60 7.79
C ILE A 454 -20.44 25.83 8.17
N SER A 455 -21.06 26.91 8.66
CA SER A 455 -20.34 27.95 9.43
C SER A 455 -20.69 27.80 10.90
N PRO A 456 -19.72 27.63 11.81
CA PRO A 456 -19.87 28.09 13.19
C PRO A 456 -19.50 29.58 13.25
N THR A 457 -20.23 30.33 14.07
CA THR A 457 -19.66 31.54 14.70
C THR A 457 -18.50 31.15 15.60
#